data_AF-A0A4Q8QEV5-F1
#
_entry.id   AF-A0A4Q8QEV5-F1
#
_cell.length_a   1.000
_cell.length_b   1.000
_cell.length_c   1.000
_cell.angle_alpha   90.00
_cell.angle_beta   90.00
_cell.angle_gamma   90.00
#
_symmetry.space_group_name_H-M   'P 1'
#
loop_
_entity.id
_entity.type
_entity.pdbx_description
1 polymer ?
#
loop_
_entity_poly.entity_id
_entity_poly.type
_entity_poly.pdbx_seq_one_letter_code
_entity_poly.pdbx_strand_id
1 'polypeptide(L)' 'MKKVGQRIRHLRKEKGMSQQDLALEADIPKTQVGRVERAENNTSLVTLNRIANALEVPLSTLFLFGE' A
#
# COMPACT_ATOMS: atom_id res chain seq x y z
N MET A 1 9.31 4.27 -6.96
CA MET A 1 8.09 3.92 -6.19
C MET A 1 6.78 3.89 -6.98
N LYS A 2 6.66 4.49 -8.20
CA LYS A 2 5.38 4.52 -8.95
C LYS A 2 4.72 3.13 -9.12
N LYS A 3 5.48 2.11 -9.53
CA LYS A 3 4.97 0.73 -9.67
C LYS A 3 4.47 0.14 -8.33
N VAL A 4 5.19 0.37 -7.24
CA VAL A 4 4.80 -0.08 -5.88
C VAL A 4 3.51 0.60 -5.43
N GLY A 5 3.40 1.93 -5.58
CA GLY A 5 2.18 2.67 -5.24
C GLY A 5 0.96 2.21 -6.04
N GLN A 6 1.14 1.94 -7.33
CA GLN A 6 0.09 1.35 -8.18
C GLN A 6 -0.28 -0.07 -7.74
N ARG A 7 0.70 -0.90 -7.39
CA ARG A 7 0.49 -2.26 -6.89
C ARG A 7 -0.31 -2.27 -5.59
N ILE A 8 0.06 -1.42 -4.63
CA ILE A 8 -0.70 -1.22 -3.38
C ILE A 8 -2.14 -0.81 -3.69
N ARG A 9 -2.33 0.16 -4.58
CA ARG A 9 -3.68 0.63 -4.98
C ARG A 9 -4.51 -0.48 -5.62
N HIS A 10 -3.88 -1.32 -6.44
CA HIS A 10 -4.52 -2.44 -7.09
C HIS A 10 -4.99 -3.49 -6.07
N LEU A 11 -4.07 -3.98 -5.23
CA LEU A 11 -4.37 -4.96 -4.18
C LEU A 11 -5.46 -4.46 -3.22
N ARG A 12 -5.38 -3.18 -2.82
CA ARG A 12 -6.40 -2.55 -1.97
C ARG A 12 -7.79 -2.60 -2.62
N LYS A 13 -7.88 -2.30 -3.92
CA LYS A 13 -9.14 -2.33 -4.66
C LYS A 13 -9.66 -3.74 -4.86
N GLU A 14 -8.79 -4.72 -5.10
CA GLU A 14 -9.18 -6.14 -5.19
C GLU A 14 -9.81 -6.64 -3.88
N LYS A 15 -9.32 -6.13 -2.74
CA LYS A 15 -9.92 -6.37 -1.42
C LYS A 15 -11.17 -5.56 -1.11
N GLY A 16 -11.65 -4.71 -2.03
CA GLY A 16 -12.81 -3.85 -1.79
C GLY A 16 -12.58 -2.74 -0.75
N MET A 17 -11.33 -2.47 -0.37
CA MET A 17 -11.01 -1.50 0.67
C MET A 17 -10.94 -0.07 0.11
N SER A 18 -11.50 0.89 0.85
CA SER A 18 -11.21 2.32 0.65
C SER A 18 -9.81 2.67 1.18
N GLN A 19 -9.29 3.86 0.83
CA GLN A 19 -8.05 4.35 1.44
C GLN A 19 -8.17 4.54 2.95
N GLN A 20 -9.38 4.81 3.47
CA GLN A 20 -9.63 4.94 4.89
C GLN A 20 -9.56 3.58 5.58
N ASP A 21 -10.07 2.52 4.95
CA ASP A 21 -10.05 1.16 5.50
C ASP A 21 -8.61 0.65 5.57
N LEU A 22 -7.84 0.83 4.50
CA LEU A 22 -6.41 0.46 4.52
C LEU A 22 -5.62 1.27 5.55
N ALA A 23 -5.96 2.54 5.74
CA ALA A 23 -5.31 3.39 6.73
C ALA A 23 -5.58 2.90 8.15
N LEU A 24 -6.83 2.52 8.45
CA LEU A 24 -7.23 1.97 9.74
C LEU A 24 -6.52 0.64 10.00
N GLU A 25 -6.56 -0.28 9.04
CA GLU A 25 -5.97 -1.62 9.19
C GLU A 25 -4.43 -1.57 9.28
N ALA A 26 -3.79 -0.68 8.51
CA ALA A 26 -2.34 -0.49 8.59
C ALA A 26 -1.91 0.38 9.78
N ASP A 27 -2.86 0.97 10.52
CA ASP A 27 -2.66 1.95 11.60
C ASP A 27 -1.75 3.14 11.18
N ILE A 28 -2.02 3.70 9.99
CA ILE A 28 -1.33 4.89 9.47
C ILE A 28 -2.33 5.96 9.05
N PRO A 29 -1.93 7.24 8.97
CA PRO A 29 -2.82 8.29 8.47
C PRO A 29 -3.30 8.00 7.05
N LYS A 30 -4.59 8.23 6.75
CA LYS A 30 -5.15 8.14 5.38
C LYS A 30 -4.35 8.97 4.36
N THR A 31 -3.84 10.13 4.77
CA THR A 31 -2.98 10.97 3.93
C THR A 31 -1.67 10.27 3.55
N GLN A 32 -1.10 9.45 4.44
CA GLN A 32 0.06 8.61 4.12
C GLN A 32 -0.31 7.56 3.08
N VAL A 33 -1.41 6.82 3.25
CA VAL A 33 -1.89 5.85 2.23
C VAL A 33 -1.98 6.52 0.85
N GLY A 34 -2.65 7.68 0.76
CA GLY A 34 -2.78 8.41 -0.49
C GLY A 34 -1.44 8.82 -1.11
N ARG A 35 -0.48 9.29 -0.29
CA ARG A 35 0.87 9.65 -0.73
C ARG A 35 1.66 8.44 -1.24
N VAL A 36 1.56 7.29 -0.55
CA VAL A 36 2.21 6.04 -0.97
C VAL A 36 1.66 5.59 -2.33
N GLU A 37 0.33 5.57 -2.50
CA GLU A 37 -0.30 5.14 -3.75
C GLU A 37 0.04 6.02 -4.94
N ARG A 38 0.22 7.33 -4.71
CA ARG A 38 0.63 8.30 -5.74
C ARG A 38 2.16 8.40 -5.90
N ALA A 39 2.93 7.69 -5.08
CA ALA A 39 4.39 7.74 -5.03
C ALA A 39 4.95 9.17 -4.84
N GLU A 40 4.26 9.98 -4.02
CA GLU A 40 4.60 11.39 -3.76
C GLU A 40 5.69 11.55 -2.69
N ASN A 41 6.04 10.50 -1.95
CA ASN A 41 7.11 10.52 -0.95
C ASN A 41 7.96 9.23 -0.97
N ASN A 42 9.17 9.34 -0.40
CA ASN A 42 9.94 8.16 0.00
C ASN A 42 9.23 7.52 1.19
N THR A 43 8.57 6.39 0.94
CA THR A 43 7.89 5.59 1.98
C THR A 43 8.91 4.67 2.64
N SER A 44 8.92 4.60 3.97
CA SER A 44 9.81 3.70 4.70
C SER A 44 9.40 2.23 4.52
N LEU A 45 10.37 1.33 4.69
CA LEU A 45 10.11 -0.12 4.67
C LEU A 45 9.11 -0.53 5.77
N VAL A 46 9.14 0.15 6.92
CA VAL A 46 8.19 -0.08 8.03
C VAL A 46 6.76 0.22 7.58
N THR A 47 6.52 1.36 6.92
CA THR A 47 5.18 1.70 6.41
C THR A 47 4.74 0.72 5.32
N LEU A 48 5.63 0.31 4.43
CA LEU A 48 5.32 -0.70 3.41
C LEU A 48 4.96 -2.06 4.04
N ASN A 49 5.67 -2.47 5.09
CA ASN A 49 5.37 -3.70 5.82
C ASN A 49 3.99 -3.65 6.50
N ARG A 50 3.65 -2.52 7.11
CA ARG A 50 2.31 -2.30 7.70
C ARG A 50 1.21 -2.39 6.64
N ILE A 51 1.42 -1.76 5.48
CA ILE A 51 0.50 -1.84 4.35
C ILE A 51 0.38 -3.27 3.82
N ALA A 52 1.50 -4.00 3.68
CA ALA A 52 1.48 -5.39 3.23
C ALA A 52 0.68 -6.29 4.20
N ASN A 53 0.90 -6.13 5.51
CA ASN A 53 0.17 -6.84 6.54
C ASN A 53 -1.33 -6.53 6.50
N ALA A 54 -1.71 -5.25 6.37
CA ALA A 54 -3.10 -4.83 6.26
C ALA A 54 -3.78 -5.31 4.97
N LEU A 55 -3.00 -5.51 3.91
CA LEU A 55 -3.46 -6.15 2.68
C LEU A 55 -3.38 -7.68 2.74
N GLU A 56 -2.97 -8.27 3.87
CA GLU A 56 -2.73 -9.70 4.10
C GLU A 56 -1.94 -10.36 2.96
N VAL A 57 -0.88 -9.71 2.52
CA VAL A 57 0.05 -10.24 1.51
C VAL A 57 1.49 -10.16 2.02
N PRO A 58 2.39 -11.05 1.54
CA PRO A 58 3.82 -10.87 1.77
C PRO A 58 4.30 -9.51 1.27
N LEU A 59 5.24 -8.89 1.99
CA LEU A 59 5.84 -7.61 1.58
C LEU A 59 6.44 -7.65 0.17
N SER A 60 7.01 -8.79 -0.23
CA SER A 60 7.55 -9.01 -1.58
C SER A 60 6.49 -8.82 -2.67
N THR A 61 5.22 -9.13 -2.41
CA THR A 61 4.09 -8.96 -3.35
C THR A 61 3.90 -7.50 -3.78
N LEU A 62 4.35 -6.54 -2.98
CA LEU A 62 4.31 -5.12 -3.35
C LEU A 62 5.32 -4.76 -4.46
N PHE A 63 6.31 -5.63 -4.70
CA PHE A 63 7.40 -5.45 -5.66
C PHE A 63 7.36 -6.43 -6.84
N LEU A 64 6.44 -7.41 -6.82
CA LEU A 64 6.21 -8.30 -7.95
C LEU A 64 5.34 -7.59 -8.99
N PHE A 65 5.93 -7.35 -10.16
CA PHE A 65 5.26 -6.79 -11.32
C PHE A 65 5.27 -7.87 -12.40
N GLY A 66 4.12 -8.18 -13.01
CA GLY A 66 4.10 -8.99 -14.22
C GLY A 66 4.92 -8.32 -15.33
N GLU A 67 5.58 -9.13 -16.16
CA GLU A 67 6.33 -8.66 -17.33
C GLU A 67 5.45 -7.89 -18.33
#